data_AF-A0AA36DVQ9-F1
#
_entry.id   AF-A0AA36DVQ9-F1
#
_cell.length_a   1.000
_cell.length_b   1.000
_cell.length_c   1.000
_cell.angle_alpha   90.00
_cell.angle_beta   90.00
_cell.angle_gamma   90.00
#
_symmetry.space_group_name_H-M   'P 1'
#
loop_
_entity.id
_entity.type
_entity.pdbx_description
1 polymer ?
#
loop_
_entity_poly.entity_id
_entity_poly.type
_entity_poly.pdbx_seq_one_letter_code
_entity_poly.pdbx_strand_id
1 'polypeptide(L)'
;MPVVLNVGGTKFYTSLETLMKNPGLREKSMLAEMNFVEGEEVFIDRDPTHFSYILNYHRDGAVNVNGGGSIRAQIKREAQFYGLENLVQHIEFNLSRGLWRLSRPKFSKILRLIHTSRYPFLEIFIDHNV
;
A
#
# COMPACT_ATOMS: atom_id res chain seq x y z
N MET A 1 21.10 -19.25 -3.06
CA MET A 1 21.81 -18.11 -2.44
C MET A 1 20.87 -16.90 -2.41
N PRO A 2 21.06 -15.90 -1.52
CA PRO A 2 20.21 -14.72 -1.56
C PRO A 2 20.45 -13.90 -2.82
N VAL A 3 19.42 -13.18 -3.25
CA VAL A 3 19.52 -12.04 -4.17
C VAL A 3 19.78 -10.80 -3.32
N VAL A 4 20.72 -9.96 -3.74
CA VAL A 4 21.04 -8.70 -3.06
C VAL A 4 20.45 -7.54 -3.86
N LEU A 5 19.59 -6.75 -3.24
CA LEU A 5 19.09 -5.50 -3.82
C LEU A 5 19.82 -4.33 -3.17
N ASN A 6 20.64 -3.63 -3.93
CA ASN A 6 21.29 -2.41 -3.49
C ASN A 6 20.44 -1.20 -3.88
N VAL A 7 19.66 -0.69 -2.93
CA VAL A 7 18.74 0.43 -3.13
C VAL A 7 19.43 1.71 -2.65
N GLY A 8 19.85 2.58 -3.57
CA GLY A 8 20.50 3.86 -3.23
C GLY A 8 21.74 3.72 -2.34
N GLY A 9 22.46 2.60 -2.41
CA GLY A 9 23.63 2.29 -1.57
C GLY A 9 23.34 1.40 -0.36
N THR A 10 22.07 1.10 -0.06
CA THR A 10 21.69 0.22 1.06
C THR A 10 21.33 -1.18 0.55
N LYS A 11 21.96 -2.21 1.13
CA LYS A 11 21.77 -3.60 0.72
C LYS A 11 20.61 -4.26 1.46
N PHE A 12 19.70 -4.86 0.69
CA PHE A 12 18.60 -5.68 1.17
C PHE A 12 18.77 -7.10 0.65
N TYR A 13 18.60 -8.08 1.53
CA TYR A 13 18.78 -9.49 1.20
C TYR A 13 17.41 -10.18 1.13
N THR A 14 17.20 -10.94 0.06
CA THR A 14 15.93 -11.63 -0.19
C THR A 14 16.13 -12.88 -1.06
N SER A 15 15.06 -13.59 -1.39
CA SER A 15 15.07 -14.75 -2.29
C SER A 15 14.37 -14.44 -3.62
N LEU A 16 14.72 -15.19 -4.68
CA LEU A 16 13.97 -15.17 -5.94
C LEU A 16 12.49 -15.46 -5.71
N GLU A 17 12.18 -16.43 -4.85
CA GLU A 17 10.81 -16.76 -4.46
C GLU A 17 10.05 -15.54 -3.94
N THR A 18 10.66 -14.74 -3.05
CA THR A 18 10.03 -13.53 -2.52
C THR A 18 9.78 -12.50 -3.62
N LEU A 19 10.73 -12.31 -4.54
CA LEU A 19 10.64 -11.31 -5.61
C LEU A 19 9.63 -11.70 -6.69
N MET A 20 9.51 -12.99 -6.97
CA MET A 20 8.55 -13.55 -7.92
C MET A 20 7.16 -13.77 -7.29
N LYS A 21 7.07 -13.80 -5.96
CA LYS A 21 5.79 -13.90 -5.26
C LYS A 21 4.96 -12.68 -5.64
N ASN A 22 3.77 -12.96 -6.15
CA ASN A 22 2.85 -11.94 -6.61
C ASN A 22 1.83 -11.65 -5.50
N PRO A 23 2.05 -10.63 -4.66
CA PRO A 23 1.19 -10.35 -3.52
C PRO A 23 -0.26 -10.02 -3.92
N GLY A 24 -0.48 -9.55 -5.15
CA GLY A 24 -1.78 -9.48 -5.79
C GLY A 24 -1.92 -10.51 -6.91
N LEU A 25 -3.01 -11.27 -6.95
CA LEU A 25 -3.29 -12.30 -7.96
C LEU A 25 -3.29 -11.81 -9.44
N ARG A 26 -3.04 -10.52 -9.71
CA ARG A 26 -3.20 -9.89 -11.04
C ARG A 26 -2.23 -8.73 -11.35
N GLU A 27 -1.31 -8.35 -10.45
CA GLU A 27 -0.39 -7.24 -10.70
C GLU A 27 0.98 -7.75 -11.20
N LYS A 28 1.69 -6.97 -12.02
CA LYS A 28 3.10 -7.27 -12.34
C LYS A 28 3.94 -6.16 -11.73
N SER A 29 4.64 -6.48 -10.66
CA SER A 29 5.58 -5.53 -10.05
C SER A 29 6.84 -5.40 -10.92
N MET A 30 7.49 -4.24 -10.85
CA MET A 30 8.79 -4.00 -11.50
C MET A 30 9.83 -5.03 -11.06
N LEU A 31 9.83 -5.42 -9.78
CA LEU A 31 10.75 -6.44 -9.27
C LEU A 31 10.48 -7.78 -9.95
N ALA A 32 9.22 -8.21 -10.06
CA ALA A 32 8.88 -9.48 -10.72
C ALA A 32 9.28 -9.54 -12.21
N GLU A 33 9.52 -8.39 -12.85
CA GLU A 33 9.97 -8.31 -14.25
C GLU A 33 11.49 -8.19 -14.40
N MET A 34 12.23 -7.95 -13.30
CA MET A 34 13.68 -7.92 -13.32
C MET A 34 14.27 -9.33 -13.43
N ASN A 35 15.34 -9.46 -14.21
CA ASN A 35 16.13 -10.69 -14.26
C ASN A 35 17.09 -10.72 -13.08
N PHE A 36 16.74 -11.49 -12.05
CA PHE A 36 17.59 -11.71 -10.89
C PHE A 36 18.38 -13.01 -11.03
N VAL A 37 19.65 -12.96 -10.64
CA VAL A 37 20.53 -14.13 -10.54
C VAL A 37 20.90 -14.32 -9.07
N GLU A 38 20.82 -15.55 -8.58
CA GLU A 38 21.23 -15.83 -7.20
C GLU A 38 22.72 -15.55 -7.01
N GLY A 39 23.07 -14.83 -5.94
CA GLY A 39 24.45 -14.41 -5.68
C GLY A 39 24.88 -13.13 -6.40
N GLU A 40 24.01 -12.54 -7.24
CA GLU A 40 24.25 -11.22 -7.83
C GLU A 40 23.63 -10.09 -7.01
N GLU A 41 24.22 -8.90 -7.17
CA GLU A 41 23.74 -7.65 -6.62
C GLU A 41 23.08 -6.82 -7.72
N VAL A 42 21.81 -6.44 -7.52
CA VAL A 42 21.06 -5.56 -8.41
C VAL A 42 20.97 -4.19 -7.78
N PHE A 43 21.48 -3.18 -8.48
CA PHE A 43 21.38 -1.79 -8.06
C PHE A 43 20.04 -1.17 -8.50
N ILE A 44 19.39 -0.46 -7.57
CA ILE A 44 18.15 0.27 -7.79
C ILE A 44 18.37 1.71 -7.36
N ASP A 45 18.23 2.65 -8.30
CA ASP A 45 18.42 4.08 -8.07
C ASP A 45 17.19 4.71 -7.40
N ARG A 46 16.95 4.32 -6.14
CA ARG A 46 15.85 4.80 -5.29
C ARG A 46 16.34 5.06 -3.88
N ASP A 47 15.57 5.88 -3.16
CA ASP A 47 15.80 6.11 -1.74
C ASP A 47 15.43 4.86 -0.92
N PRO A 48 16.33 4.35 -0.05
CA PRO A 48 16.11 3.10 0.67
C PRO A 48 15.18 3.23 1.88
N THR A 49 14.82 4.45 2.31
CA THR A 49 14.15 4.71 3.60
C THR A 49 12.88 3.89 3.77
N HIS A 50 12.11 3.72 2.70
CA HIS A 50 10.82 3.03 2.72
C HIS A 50 10.82 1.68 2.02
N PHE A 51 11.98 1.21 1.53
CA PHE A 51 12.07 -0.01 0.75
C PHE A 51 11.68 -1.27 1.56
N SER A 52 11.84 -1.24 2.88
CA SER A 52 11.39 -2.33 3.76
C SER A 52 9.89 -2.60 3.65
N TYR A 53 9.05 -1.58 3.43
CA TYR A 53 7.61 -1.76 3.23
C TYR A 53 7.32 -2.46 1.90
N ILE A 54 8.07 -2.12 0.85
CA ILE A 54 7.97 -2.73 -0.47
C ILE A 54 8.33 -4.21 -0.38
N LEU A 55 9.47 -4.51 0.25
CA LEU A 55 9.95 -5.88 0.39
C LEU A 55 9.04 -6.73 1.29
N ASN A 56 8.52 -6.18 2.38
CA ASN A 56 7.59 -6.89 3.24
C ASN A 56 6.24 -7.14 2.55
N TYR A 57 5.78 -6.21 1.70
CA TYR A 57 4.60 -6.46 0.89
C TYR A 57 4.78 -7.67 -0.05
N HIS A 58 5.94 -7.83 -0.67
CA HIS A 58 6.28 -9.03 -1.45
C HIS A 58 6.32 -10.31 -0.60
N ARG A 59 6.80 -10.24 0.64
CA ARG A 59 6.86 -11.40 1.56
C ARG A 59 5.48 -11.84 2.01
N ASP A 60 4.65 -10.90 2.46
CA ASP A 60 3.45 -11.18 3.24
C ASP A 60 2.15 -11.01 2.44
N GLY A 61 2.17 -10.32 1.30
CA GLY A 61 0.95 -9.95 0.57
C GLY A 61 0.24 -8.72 1.11
N ALA A 62 0.66 -8.22 2.26
CA ALA A 62 0.08 -7.06 2.93
C ALA A 62 1.15 -6.37 3.79
N VAL A 63 1.00 -5.08 4.04
CA VAL A 63 1.88 -4.36 4.96
C VAL A 63 1.11 -3.29 5.72
N ASN A 64 1.30 -3.25 7.04
CA ASN A 64 0.72 -2.22 7.89
C ASN A 64 1.59 -0.97 7.86
N VAL A 65 1.11 0.08 7.19
CA VAL A 65 1.80 1.37 7.16
C VAL A 65 1.46 2.19 8.40
N ASN A 66 2.31 2.02 9.42
CA ASN A 66 2.26 2.79 10.65
C ASN A 66 3.03 4.11 10.47
N GLY A 67 2.30 5.22 10.35
CA GLY A 67 2.91 6.54 10.17
C GLY A 67 1.89 7.65 9.98
N GLY A 68 2.37 8.90 9.98
CA GLY A 68 1.56 10.06 9.61
C GLY A 68 1.24 10.10 8.11
N GLY A 69 0.43 11.07 7.68
CA GLY A 69 0.07 11.24 6.26
C GLY A 69 1.27 11.40 5.34
N SER A 70 2.33 12.08 5.80
CA SER A 70 3.59 12.24 5.05
C SER A 70 4.30 10.91 4.79
N ILE A 71 4.44 10.05 5.80
CA ILE A 71 5.07 8.72 5.64
C ILE A 71 4.26 7.87 4.65
N ARG A 72 2.93 7.85 4.78
CA ARG A 72 2.04 7.14 3.84
C ARG A 72 2.20 7.65 2.41
N ALA A 73 2.30 8.96 2.21
CA ALA A 73 2.52 9.53 0.89
C ALA A 73 3.89 9.14 0.30
N GLN A 74 4.94 9.09 1.13
CA GLN A 74 6.27 8.64 0.70
C GLN A 74 6.26 7.15 0.29
N ILE A 75 5.68 6.27 1.11
CA ILE A 75 5.56 4.84 0.81
C ILE A 75 4.69 4.62 -0.43
N LYS A 76 3.61 5.39 -0.60
CA LYS A 76 2.79 5.36 -1.82
C LYS A 76 3.63 5.66 -3.07
N ARG A 77 4.50 6.67 -3.04
CA ARG A 77 5.38 6.99 -4.19
C ARG A 77 6.32 5.83 -4.52
N GLU A 78 6.88 5.17 -3.52
CA GLU A 78 7.69 3.96 -3.76
C GLU A 78 6.84 2.82 -4.33
N ALA A 79 5.66 2.56 -3.77
CA ALA A 79 4.75 1.53 -4.28
C ALA A 79 4.36 1.76 -5.75
N GLN A 80 4.14 3.02 -6.15
CA GLN A 80 3.91 3.40 -7.55
C GLN A 80 5.13 3.10 -8.42
N PHE A 81 6.34 3.44 -7.95
CA PHE A 81 7.58 3.17 -8.68
C PHE A 81 7.77 1.67 -8.94
N TYR A 82 7.51 0.82 -7.94
CA TYR A 82 7.65 -0.63 -8.05
C TYR A 82 6.44 -1.33 -8.70
N GLY A 83 5.41 -0.59 -9.14
CA GLY A 83 4.23 -1.16 -9.81
C GLY A 83 3.32 -1.97 -8.89
N LEU A 84 3.25 -1.61 -7.60
CA LEU A 84 2.43 -2.29 -6.58
C LEU A 84 1.08 -1.61 -6.40
N GLU A 85 0.23 -1.71 -7.43
CA GLU A 85 -1.04 -0.99 -7.52
C GLU A 85 -2.01 -1.33 -6.37
N ASN A 86 -2.05 -2.58 -5.93
CA ASN A 86 -2.88 -2.97 -4.79
C ASN A 86 -2.42 -2.30 -3.48
N LEU A 87 -1.10 -2.14 -3.29
CA LEU A 87 -0.56 -1.44 -2.14
C LEU A 87 -0.87 0.06 -2.21
N VAL A 88 -0.80 0.68 -3.40
CA VAL A 88 -1.21 2.07 -3.61
C VAL A 88 -2.65 2.28 -3.17
N GLN A 89 -3.58 1.46 -3.66
CA GLN A 89 -4.99 1.54 -3.30
C GLN A 89 -5.24 1.31 -1.81
N HIS A 90 -4.52 0.37 -1.19
CA HIS A 90 -4.62 0.13 0.25
C HIS A 90 -4.22 1.38 1.05
N ILE A 91 -3.14 2.07 0.66
CA ILE A 91 -2.69 3.27 1.35
C ILE A 91 -3.70 4.42 1.20
N GLU A 92 -4.24 4.62 -0.01
CA GLU A 92 -5.24 5.65 -0.29
C GLU A 92 -6.54 5.43 0.50
N PHE A 93 -7.02 4.19 0.56
CA PHE A 93 -8.21 3.85 1.32
C PHE A 93 -8.04 4.16 2.82
N ASN A 94 -6.88 3.83 3.39
CA ASN A 94 -6.59 4.14 4.79
C ASN A 94 -6.47 5.65 5.05
N LEU A 95 -5.92 6.42 4.10
CA LEU A 95 -5.88 7.88 4.18
C LEU A 95 -7.29 8.49 4.17
N SER A 96 -8.16 8.06 3.25
CA SER A 96 -9.54 8.53 3.15
C SER A 96 -10.36 8.20 4.39
N ARG A 97 -10.17 7.01 4.98
CA ARG A 97 -10.81 6.66 6.27
C ARG A 97 -10.31 7.52 7.43
N GLY A 98 -9.02 7.85 7.46
CA GLY A 98 -8.44 8.75 8.46
C GLY A 98 -9.05 10.15 8.37
N LEU A 99 -9.14 10.70 7.15
CA LEU A 99 -9.74 12.01 6.88
C LEU A 99 -11.23 12.02 7.25
N TRP A 100 -12.00 11.02 6.83
CA TRP A 100 -13.41 10.94 7.19
C TRP A 100 -13.63 10.83 8.71
N ARG A 101 -12.76 10.13 9.44
CA ARG A 101 -12.81 10.08 10.91
C ARG A 101 -12.56 11.44 11.55
N LEU A 102 -11.66 12.26 11.00
CA LEU A 102 -11.35 13.60 11.49
C LEU A 102 -12.45 14.61 11.13
N SER A 103 -13.07 14.45 9.96
CA SER A 103 -14.16 15.30 9.49
C SER A 103 -15.54 14.88 10.01
N ARG A 104 -15.64 13.88 10.90
CA ARG A 104 -16.91 13.50 11.51
C ARG A 104 -17.40 14.61 12.43
N PRO A 105 -18.48 15.32 12.09
CA PRO A 105 -19.06 16.26 13.04
C PRO A 105 -19.62 15.46 14.23
N LYS A 106 -19.44 15.97 15.46
CA LYS A 106 -19.93 15.34 16.70
C LYS A 106 -21.47 15.44 16.75
N PHE A 107 -22.19 14.64 15.98
CA PHE A 107 -23.65 14.55 16.08
C PHE A 107 -24.09 13.14 16.47
N SER A 108 -24.98 13.10 17.46
CA SER A 108 -25.63 11.89 17.98
C SER A 108 -26.37 11.15 16.87
N LYS A 109 -26.12 9.84 16.79
CA LYS A 109 -26.63 8.91 15.78
C LYS A 109 -28.16 9.00 15.58
N ILE A 110 -28.59 9.08 14.32
CA ILE A 110 -29.73 8.30 13.82
C ILE A 110 -29.29 7.64 12.51
N LEU A 111 -29.14 6.32 12.52
CA LEU A 111 -28.96 5.50 11.32
C LEU A 111 -30.32 4.91 10.97
N ARG A 112 -30.92 5.28 9.83
CA ARG A 112 -31.97 4.45 9.21
C ARG A 112 -31.32 3.60 8.12
N LEU A 113 -31.49 2.28 8.26
CA LEU A 113 -31.10 1.31 7.26
C LEU A 113 -32.13 1.36 6.13
N ILE A 114 -31.77 1.86 4.94
CA ILE A 114 -32.64 1.74 3.76
C ILE A 114 -32.26 0.45 3.04
N HIS A 115 -33.20 -0.49 3.01
CA HIS A 115 -33.05 -1.75 2.28
C HIS A 115 -33.59 -1.54 0.86
N THR A 116 -32.72 -1.35 -0.13
CA THR A 116 -33.10 -1.50 -1.55
C THR A 116 -32.13 -2.43 -2.27
N SER A 117 -32.70 -3.25 -3.13
CA SER A 117 -32.22 -4.58 -3.52
C SER A 117 -31.14 -4.61 -4.59
N ARG A 118 -30.25 -3.60 -4.70
CA ARG A 118 -29.13 -3.73 -5.66
C ARG A 118 -27.78 -3.14 -5.30
N TYR A 119 -27.64 -2.17 -4.41
CA TYR A 119 -26.33 -1.73 -3.90
C TYR A 119 -26.52 -1.01 -2.54
N PRO A 120 -25.98 -1.51 -1.41
CA PRO A 120 -26.02 -0.75 -0.16
C PRO A 120 -24.87 0.26 -0.15
N PHE A 121 -25.16 1.53 -0.38
CA PHE A 121 -24.27 2.62 -0.01
C PHE A 121 -24.91 3.45 1.11
N LEU A 122 -24.12 3.76 2.13
CA LEU A 122 -24.53 4.54 3.29
C LEU A 122 -24.64 6.02 2.86
N GLU A 123 -25.85 6.48 2.59
CA GLU A 123 -26.09 7.89 2.30
C GLU A 123 -26.18 8.67 3.63
N ILE A 124 -25.22 9.57 3.87
CA ILE A 124 -25.21 10.44 5.05
C ILE A 124 -26.02 11.68 4.69
N PHE A 125 -27.27 11.75 5.17
CA PHE A 125 -28.03 12.99 5.15
C PHE A 125 -27.51 13.89 6.27
N ILE A 126 -26.94 15.05 5.90
CA ILE A 126 -26.62 16.13 6.84
C ILE A 126 -27.84 17.03 6.88
N ASP A 127 -28.58 16.99 7.98
CA ASP A 127 -29.69 17.90 8.21
C ASP A 127 -29.11 19.25 8.66
N HIS A 128 -29.23 20.29 7.83
CA HIS A 128 -28.90 21.66 8.21
C HIS A 128 -30.13 22.30 8.85
N ASN A 129 -30.38 21.97 10.11
CA ASN A 129 -31.31 22.74 10.93
C ASN A 129 -30.60 23.17 12.22
N VAL A 130 -30.41 24.49 12.31
CA VAL A 130 -29.87 25.24 13.46
C VAL A 130 -30.92 25.29 14.57
#